data_AF-A0A7T1WRK6-F1
#
_entry.id   AF-A0A7T1WRK6-F1
#
_cell.length_a   1.000
_cell.length_b   1.000
_cell.length_c   1.000
_cell.angle_alpha   90.00
_cell.angle_beta   90.00
_cell.angle_gamma   90.00
#
_symmetry.space_group_name_H-M   'P 1'
#
loop_
_entity.id
_entity.type
_entity.pdbx_description
1 polymer ?
#
loop_
_entity_poly.entity_id
_entity_poly.type
_entity_poly.pdbx_seq_one_letter_code
_entity_poly.pdbx_strand_id
1 'polypeptide(L)'
;MSSGYKVDLSALDEVIKKLNRVVDDMGGPHTCAKYETHLPHGWLGKDFREEEGFRGAHSSMKEAIEGYIKQLQGLITQFSSNASQVRRNYDDQEQKTKHGVTADSGDLK
;
A
#
# COMPACT_ATOMS: atom_id res chain seq x y z
N MET A 1 12.51 28.08 -23.62
CA MET A 1 13.06 27.34 -22.46
C MET A 1 11.90 26.69 -21.70
N SER A 2 11.50 25.47 -22.08
CA SER A 2 10.47 24.70 -21.36
C SER A 2 11.14 23.81 -20.32
N SER A 3 11.64 24.42 -19.25
CA SER A 3 12.05 23.70 -18.05
C SER A 3 10.84 23.64 -17.14
N GLY A 4 10.11 22.52 -17.14
CA GLY A 4 8.92 22.42 -16.30
C GLY A 4 8.15 21.14 -16.55
N TYR A 5 8.16 20.26 -15.55
CA TYR A 5 7.19 19.17 -15.38
C TYR A 5 7.31 17.93 -16.27
N LYS A 6 8.53 17.51 -16.64
CA LYS A 6 8.81 16.06 -16.62
C LYS A 6 8.89 15.61 -15.17
N VAL A 7 7.77 15.67 -14.43
CA VAL A 7 7.62 14.78 -13.29
C VAL A 7 7.67 13.40 -13.92
N ASP A 8 8.65 12.57 -13.58
CA ASP A 8 8.76 11.20 -14.09
C ASP A 8 7.54 10.41 -13.62
N LEU A 9 6.43 10.54 -14.35
CA LEU A 9 5.20 9.77 -14.16
C LEU A 9 5.52 8.27 -14.30
N SER A 10 6.55 7.94 -15.09
CA SER A 10 7.18 6.62 -15.18
C SER A 10 7.79 6.14 -13.85
N ALA A 11 8.49 7.01 -13.12
CA ALA A 11 9.05 6.68 -11.81
C ALA A 11 7.95 6.50 -10.75
N LEU A 12 6.88 7.32 -10.82
CA LEU A 12 5.68 7.14 -9.99
C LEU A 12 5.00 5.79 -10.27
N ASP A 13 4.83 5.41 -11.54
CA ASP A 13 4.28 4.11 -11.94
C ASP A 13 5.15 2.93 -11.46
N GLU A 14 6.49 3.09 -11.50
CA GLU A 14 7.40 2.07 -11.00
C GLU A 14 7.33 1.92 -9.48
N VAL A 15 7.23 3.03 -8.75
CA VAL A 15 7.06 3.03 -7.29
C VAL A 15 5.72 2.40 -6.90
N ILE A 16 4.62 2.75 -7.58
CA ILE A 16 3.31 2.13 -7.35
C ILE A 16 3.38 0.61 -7.59
N LYS A 17 4.02 0.16 -8.68
CA LYS A 17 4.20 -1.27 -8.96
C LYS A 17 4.99 -2.00 -7.89
N LYS A 18 6.11 -1.41 -7.42
CA LYS A 18 6.92 -2.00 -6.35
C LYS A 18 6.15 -2.08 -5.03
N LEU A 19 5.38 -1.04 -4.71
CA LEU A 19 4.55 -0.99 -3.52
C LEU A 19 3.40 -2.02 -3.56
N ASN A 20 2.73 -2.18 -4.69
CA ASN A 20 1.70 -3.22 -4.85
C ASN A 20 2.29 -4.62 -4.69
N ARG A 21 3.49 -4.88 -5.23
CA ARG A 21 4.20 -6.15 -4.97
C ARG A 21 4.48 -6.39 -3.49
N VAL A 22 4.89 -5.37 -2.75
CA VAL A 22 5.10 -5.50 -1.30
C VAL A 22 3.79 -5.85 -0.58
N VAL A 23 2.66 -5.28 -0.99
CA VAL A 23 1.34 -5.65 -0.45
C VAL A 23 0.97 -7.10 -0.76
N ASP A 24 1.18 -7.52 -2.00
CA ASP A 24 0.91 -8.90 -2.44
C ASP A 24 1.79 -9.90 -1.67
N ASP A 25 3.10 -9.61 -1.55
CA ASP A 25 4.05 -10.43 -0.80
C ASP A 25 3.71 -10.49 0.70
N MET A 26 3.14 -9.44 1.27
CA MET A 26 2.67 -9.44 2.67
C MET A 26 1.40 -10.28 2.89
N GLY A 27 0.66 -10.64 1.84
CA GLY A 27 -0.51 -11.53 1.95
C GLY A 27 -0.15 -12.92 2.51
N GLY A 28 1.02 -13.45 2.16
CA GLY A 28 1.53 -14.73 2.66
C GLY A 28 1.83 -14.70 4.16
N PRO A 29 2.70 -13.79 4.65
CA PRO A 29 2.96 -13.59 6.07
C PRO A 29 1.70 -13.28 6.89
N HIS A 30 0.75 -12.50 6.33
CA HIS A 30 -0.54 -12.26 6.99
C HIS A 30 -1.32 -13.56 7.21
N THR A 31 -1.40 -14.39 6.16
CA THR A 31 -2.12 -15.67 6.19
C THR A 31 -1.43 -16.65 7.16
N CYS A 32 -0.11 -16.72 7.12
CA CYS A 32 0.70 -17.55 8.01
C CYS A 32 0.53 -17.12 9.48
N ALA A 33 0.65 -15.82 9.78
CA ALA A 33 0.40 -15.28 11.12
C ALA A 33 -1.04 -15.57 11.57
N LYS A 34 -2.03 -15.40 10.69
CA LYS A 34 -3.45 -15.57 11.02
C LYS A 34 -3.87 -17.02 11.23
N TYR A 35 -3.36 -17.96 10.44
CA TYR A 35 -3.86 -19.34 10.42
C TYR A 35 -2.86 -20.38 10.88
N GLU A 36 -1.56 -20.18 10.64
CA GLU A 36 -0.53 -21.20 10.92
C GLU A 36 0.11 -21.06 12.30
N THR A 37 0.06 -19.87 12.90
CA THR A 37 0.55 -19.67 14.28
C THR A 37 -0.51 -19.96 15.35
N HIS A 38 -1.67 -20.52 15.01
CA HIS A 38 -2.70 -20.77 16.02
C HIS A 38 -2.22 -21.79 17.07
N LEU A 39 -2.27 -21.41 18.35
CA LEU A 39 -1.97 -22.27 19.48
C LEU A 39 -3.29 -22.78 20.13
N PRO A 40 -3.69 -24.04 19.91
CA PRO A 40 -4.92 -24.60 20.46
C PRO A 40 -4.83 -24.80 21.98
N HIS A 41 -5.98 -24.77 22.66
CA HIS A 41 -6.06 -25.01 24.10
C HIS A 41 -5.51 -26.39 24.47
N GLY A 42 -4.66 -26.46 25.49
CA GLY A 42 -4.14 -27.71 26.03
C GLY A 42 -2.96 -28.34 25.27
N TRP A 43 -2.46 -27.69 24.22
CA TRP A 43 -1.24 -28.11 23.51
C TRP A 43 0.04 -27.91 24.33
N LEU A 44 0.01 -26.96 25.26
CA LEU A 44 1.12 -26.75 26.20
C LEU A 44 0.95 -27.54 27.50
N GLY A 45 -0.08 -28.39 27.59
CA GLY A 45 -0.49 -29.12 28.78
C GLY A 45 -1.82 -28.61 29.34
N LYS A 46 -2.45 -29.39 30.23
CA LYS A 46 -3.74 -29.07 30.85
C LYS A 46 -3.55 -28.74 32.33
N ASP A 47 -4.43 -27.90 32.88
CA ASP A 47 -4.57 -27.62 34.31
C ASP A 47 -3.37 -26.94 35.01
N PHE A 48 -2.66 -26.04 34.32
CA PHE A 48 -1.71 -25.12 34.98
C PHE A 48 -1.87 -23.68 34.47
N ARG A 49 -1.77 -22.71 35.40
CA ARG A 49 -2.06 -21.29 35.18
C ARG A 49 -1.15 -20.64 34.13
N GLU A 50 0.08 -21.14 33.99
CA GLU A 50 1.02 -20.62 33.01
C GLU A 50 0.61 -20.92 31.56
N GLU A 51 -0.24 -21.94 31.29
CA GLU A 51 -0.80 -22.18 29.95
C GLU A 51 -1.70 -21.02 29.51
N GLU A 52 -2.58 -20.56 30.40
CA GLU A 52 -3.52 -19.49 30.11
C GLU A 52 -2.78 -18.17 29.86
N GLY A 53 -1.78 -17.87 30.70
CA GLY A 53 -0.92 -16.69 30.55
C GLY A 53 -0.12 -16.72 29.26
N PHE A 54 0.50 -17.85 28.93
CA PHE A 54 1.29 -17.99 27.70
C PHE A 54 0.41 -17.95 26.44
N ARG A 55 -0.75 -18.60 26.46
CA ARG A 55 -1.73 -18.56 25.36
C ARG A 55 -2.28 -17.15 25.16
N GLY A 56 -2.54 -16.41 26.25
CA GLY A 56 -2.93 -15.00 26.19
C GLY A 56 -1.85 -14.11 25.58
N ALA A 57 -0.59 -14.29 26.00
CA ALA A 57 0.56 -13.58 25.42
C ALA A 57 0.76 -13.92 23.94
N HIS A 58 0.62 -15.19 23.56
CA HIS A 58 0.69 -15.65 22.18
C HIS A 58 -0.41 -15.00 21.32
N SER A 59 -1.67 -15.02 21.77
CA SER A 59 -2.78 -14.36 21.07
C SER A 59 -2.55 -12.86 20.91
N SER A 60 -2.07 -12.19 21.97
CA SER A 60 -1.75 -10.76 21.92
C SER A 60 -0.65 -10.44 20.90
N MET A 61 0.39 -11.27 20.83
CA MET A 61 1.47 -11.11 19.84
C MET A 61 0.96 -11.30 18.41
N LYS A 62 0.11 -12.31 18.21
CA LYS A 62 -0.55 -12.55 16.91
C LYS A 62 -1.38 -11.35 16.47
N GLU A 63 -2.22 -10.81 17.35
CA GLU A 63 -3.03 -9.62 17.07
C GLU A 63 -2.16 -8.40 16.74
N ALA A 64 -1.04 -8.20 17.46
CA ALA A 64 -0.11 -7.12 17.18
C ALA A 64 0.53 -7.25 15.78
N ILE A 65 0.99 -8.45 15.41
CA ILE A 65 1.55 -8.73 14.07
C ILE A 65 0.50 -8.50 12.98
N GLU A 66 -0.72 -8.99 13.17
CA GLU A 66 -1.83 -8.74 12.24
C GLU A 66 -2.13 -7.23 12.10
N GLY A 67 -2.06 -6.49 13.20
CA GLY A 67 -2.22 -5.03 13.23
C GLY A 67 -1.15 -4.30 12.42
N TYR A 68 0.13 -4.64 12.62
CA TYR A 68 1.24 -4.03 11.87
C TYR A 68 1.14 -4.29 10.37
N ILE A 69 0.79 -5.53 9.98
CA ILE A 69 0.61 -5.86 8.56
C ILE A 69 -0.54 -5.04 7.95
N LYS A 70 -1.67 -4.91 8.64
CA LYS A 70 -2.80 -4.07 8.18
C LYS A 70 -2.41 -2.60 8.05
N GLN A 71 -1.65 -2.06 8.99
CA GLN A 71 -1.18 -0.66 8.92
C GLN A 71 -0.26 -0.45 7.72
N LEU A 72 0.67 -1.37 7.47
CA LEU A 72 1.55 -1.33 6.30
C LEU A 72 0.75 -1.39 4.99
N GLN A 73 -0.22 -2.29 4.89
CA GLN A 73 -1.13 -2.36 3.74
C GLN A 73 -1.88 -1.04 3.54
N GLY A 74 -2.44 -0.46 4.61
CA GLY A 74 -3.16 0.81 4.55
C GLY A 74 -2.28 1.98 4.07
N LEU A 75 -1.06 2.09 4.60
CA LEU A 75 -0.11 3.13 4.20
C LEU A 75 0.27 3.00 2.72
N ILE A 76 0.49 1.78 2.25
CA ILE A 76 0.80 1.51 0.84
C ILE A 76 -0.39 1.87 -0.07
N THR A 77 -1.61 1.46 0.30
CA THR A 77 -2.82 1.80 -0.46
C THR A 77 -3.04 3.31 -0.53
N GLN A 78 -2.85 4.03 0.59
CA GLN A 78 -2.95 5.50 0.60
C GLN A 78 -1.91 6.16 -0.31
N PHE A 79 -0.66 5.71 -0.24
CA PHE A 79 0.39 6.24 -1.10
C PHE A 79 0.08 6.00 -2.59
N SER A 80 -0.36 4.79 -2.95
CA SER A 80 -0.77 4.43 -4.31
C SER A 80 -1.94 5.28 -4.83
N SER A 81 -2.93 5.53 -3.97
CA SER A 81 -4.08 6.40 -4.27
C SER A 81 -3.64 7.85 -4.52
N ASN A 82 -2.83 8.41 -3.62
CA ASN A 82 -2.31 9.77 -3.74
C ASN A 82 -1.44 9.94 -4.99
N ALA A 83 -0.56 8.98 -5.27
CA ALA A 83 0.28 8.98 -6.47
C ALA A 83 -0.55 8.93 -7.76
N SER A 84 -1.61 8.11 -7.79
CA SER A 84 -2.55 8.04 -8.91
C SER A 84 -3.31 9.36 -9.11
N GLN A 85 -3.70 10.02 -8.02
CA GLN A 85 -4.38 11.31 -8.07
C GLN A 85 -3.46 12.42 -8.60
N VAL A 86 -2.21 12.47 -8.14
CA VAL A 86 -1.20 13.40 -8.66
C VAL A 86 -1.02 13.22 -10.16
N ARG A 87 -0.89 11.97 -10.63
CA ARG A 87 -0.80 11.67 -12.06
C ARG A 87 -2.01 12.20 -12.84
N ARG A 88 -3.25 11.91 -12.40
CA ARG A 88 -4.46 12.39 -13.08
C ARG A 88 -4.49 13.91 -13.19
N ASN A 89 -4.12 14.60 -12.12
CA ASN A 89 -4.06 16.06 -12.11
C ASN A 89 -3.03 16.59 -13.12
N TYR A 90 -1.90 15.91 -13.27
CA TYR A 90 -0.89 16.24 -14.28
C TYR A 90 -1.37 15.98 -15.71
N ASP A 91 -1.94 14.79 -15.97
CA ASP A 91 -2.50 14.45 -17.28
C ASP A 91 -3.58 15.46 -17.71
N ASP A 92 -4.46 15.84 -16.78
CA ASP A 92 -5.51 16.85 -17.02
C ASP A 92 -4.93 18.23 -17.34
N GLN A 93 -3.85 18.64 -16.67
CA GLN A 93 -3.16 19.91 -16.94
C GLN A 93 -2.45 19.89 -18.30
N GLU A 94 -1.81 18.78 -18.67
CA GLU A 94 -1.18 18.64 -19.99
C GLU A 94 -2.22 18.70 -21.11
N GLN A 95 -3.35 18.01 -20.97
CA GLN A 95 -4.42 18.03 -21.96
C GLN A 95 -5.00 19.45 -22.13
N LYS A 96 -5.27 20.15 -21.03
CA LYS A 96 -5.74 21.54 -21.06
C LYS A 96 -4.74 22.47 -21.74
N THR A 97 -3.45 22.28 -21.48
CA THR A 97 -2.38 23.10 -22.09
C THR A 97 -2.24 22.80 -23.58
N LYS A 98 -2.28 21.53 -23.99
CA LYS A 98 -2.28 21.12 -25.41
C LYS A 98 -3.47 21.69 -26.15
N HIS A 99 -4.68 21.59 -25.59
CA HIS A 99 -5.88 22.16 -26.20
C HIS A 99 -5.86 23.69 -26.30
N GLY A 100 -5.35 24.38 -25.27
CA GLY A 100 -5.19 25.84 -25.27
C GLY A 100 -4.18 26.32 -26.32
N VAL A 101 -3.05 25.64 -26.47
CA VAL A 101 -2.02 25.97 -27.49
C VAL A 101 -2.51 25.69 -28.91
N THR A 102 -3.30 24.63 -29.13
CA THR A 102 -3.89 24.36 -30.45
C THR A 102 -4.97 25.35 -30.85
N ALA A 103 -5.68 25.95 -29.88
CA ALA A 103 -6.67 26.98 -30.15
C ALA A 103 -6.03 28.33 -30.52
N ASP A 104 -4.89 28.66 -29.92
CA ASP A 104 -4.17 29.93 -30.16
C ASP A 104 -3.35 29.93 -31.46
N SER A 105 -2.92 28.75 -31.95
CA SER A 105 -2.13 28.62 -33.19
C SER A 105 -2.97 28.56 -34.48
N GLY A 106 -4.30 28.64 -34.40
CA GLY A 106 -5.22 28.52 -35.53
C GLY A 106 -5.53 29.83 -36.29
N ASP A 107 -5.14 30.99 -35.76
CA ASP A 107 -5.53 32.33 -36.24
C ASP A 107 -4.37 33.16 -36.82
N LEU A 108 -3.38 32.50 -37.45
CA LEU A 108 -2.38 33.18 -38.27
C LEU A 108 -2.57 32.75 -39.74
N LYS A 109 -3.53 33.41 -40.40
CA LYS A 109 -3.72 33.35 -41.85
C LYS A 109 -3.57 34.74 -42.46
#